data_AF-A0A088N4Q5-F1
#
_entry.id   AF-A0A088N4Q5-F1
#
_cell.length_a   1.000
_cell.length_b   1.000
_cell.length_c   1.000
_cell.angle_alpha   90.00
_cell.angle_beta   90.00
_cell.angle_gamma   90.00
#
_symmetry.space_group_name_H-M   'P 1'
#
loop_
_entity.id
_entity.type
_entity.pdbx_description
1 polymer ?
#
loop_
_entity_poly.entity_id
_entity_poly.type
_entity_poly.pdbx_seq_one_letter_code
_entity_poly.pdbx_strand_id
1 'polypeptide(L)' 'LSVIAQAQKAGATCAFVDAEHALDPEYAGKLGVNVDDLLVSQPDTGEQALEITDMLVRSNAVDVI' A
#
# COMPACT_ATOMS: atom_id res chain seq x y z
N LEU A 1 5.81 2.77 5.58
CA LEU A 1 6.37 3.41 4.37
C LEU A 1 7.81 3.01 4.07
N SER A 2 8.77 3.04 5.01
CA SER A 2 10.16 2.63 4.69
C SER A 2 10.29 1.19 4.18
N VAL A 3 9.47 0.27 4.69
CA VAL A 3 9.42 -1.13 4.18
C VAL A 3 8.97 -1.15 2.71
N ILE A 4 7.88 -0.46 2.40
CA ILE A 4 7.36 -0.31 1.03
C ILE A 4 8.43 0.31 0.11
N ALA A 5 9.11 1.37 0.54
CA ALA A 5 10.17 2.01 -0.24
C ALA A 5 11.32 1.04 -0.56
N GLN A 6 11.72 0.19 0.39
CA GLN A 6 12.77 -0.81 0.16
C GLN A 6 12.28 -1.98 -0.71
N ALA A 7 11.03 -2.40 -0.53
CA ALA A 7 10.41 -3.44 -1.35
C ALA A 7 10.29 -3.01 -2.82
N GLN A 8 9.78 -1.80 -3.08
CA GLN A 8 9.70 -1.23 -4.42
C GLN A 8 11.09 -1.09 -5.07
N LYS A 9 12.12 -0.71 -4.32
CA LYS A 9 13.52 -0.70 -4.82
C LYS A 9 14.02 -2.08 -5.23
N ALA A 10 13.51 -3.15 -4.64
CA ALA A 10 13.79 -4.52 -5.04
C ALA A 10 12.91 -5.02 -6.20
N GLY A 11 12.05 -4.16 -6.76
CA GLY A 11 11.14 -4.49 -7.85
C GLY A 11 9.82 -5.12 -7.40
N ALA A 12 9.51 -5.09 -6.10
CA ALA A 12 8.29 -5.66 -5.55
C ALA A 12 7.08 -4.73 -5.75
N THR A 13 5.92 -5.33 -5.99
CA THR A 13 4.64 -4.61 -6.07
C THR A 13 4.08 -4.42 -4.66
N CYS A 14 3.69 -3.20 -4.32
CA CYS A 14 3.21 -2.85 -2.99
C CYS A 14 1.80 -2.28 -3.04
N ALA A 15 1.02 -2.56 -2.00
CA ALA A 15 -0.24 -1.91 -1.70
C ALA A 15 -0.18 -1.24 -0.32
N PHE A 16 -1.11 -0.33 -0.07
CA PHE A 16 -1.29 0.33 1.21
C PHE A 16 -2.79 0.51 1.47
N VAL A 17 -3.28 -0.10 2.54
CA VAL A 17 -4.67 0.05 2.99
C VAL A 17 -4.72 1.13 4.07
N ASP A 18 -5.06 2.35 3.67
CA ASP A 18 -5.11 3.53 4.52
C ASP A 18 -6.48 3.67 5.20
N ALA A 19 -6.69 2.93 6.28
CA ALA A 19 -7.91 3.05 7.07
C ALA A 19 -8.01 4.38 7.86
N GLU A 20 -6.92 5.13 7.99
CA GLU A 20 -6.86 6.39 8.74
C GLU A 20 -7.03 7.63 7.86
N HIS A 21 -7.05 7.44 6.54
CA HIS A 21 -7.15 8.51 5.53
C HIS A 21 -6.09 9.60 5.73
N ALA A 22 -4.91 9.18 6.20
CA ALA A 22 -3.84 10.05 6.69
C ALA A 22 -2.54 9.95 5.87
N LEU A 23 -2.53 9.15 4.80
CA LEU A 23 -1.37 9.06 3.92
C LEU A 23 -1.11 10.40 3.22
N ASP A 24 0.07 10.97 3.46
CA ASP A 24 0.61 12.11 2.71
C ASP A 24 1.51 11.60 1.57
N PRO A 25 1.09 11.71 0.30
CA PRO A 25 1.88 11.28 -0.85
C PRO A 25 3.22 12.01 -0.98
N GLU A 26 3.27 13.31 -0.63
CA GLU A 26 4.50 14.10 -0.73
C GLU A 26 5.54 13.60 0.29
N TYR A 27 5.09 13.32 1.52
CA TYR A 27 5.96 12.74 2.54
C TYR A 27 6.41 11.31 2.19
N ALA A 28 5.51 10.48 1.66
CA ALA A 28 5.85 9.14 1.21
C ALA A 28 6.94 9.17 0.11
N GLY A 29 6.80 10.07 -0.86
CA GLY A 29 7.81 10.31 -1.90
C GLY A 29 9.17 10.71 -1.34
N LYS A 30 9.21 11.59 -0.32
CA LYS A 30 10.46 11.96 0.39
C LYS A 30 11.14 10.79 1.09
N LEU A 31 10.37 9.79 1.54
CA LEU A 31 10.90 8.54 2.11
C LEU A 31 11.40 7.55 1.04
N GLY A 32 11.21 7.86 -0.24
CA GLY A 32 11.63 7.04 -1.36
C GLY A 32 10.61 5.97 -1.78
N VAL A 33 9.34 6.14 -1.38
CA VAL A 33 8.22 5.37 -1.92
C VAL A 33 7.95 5.87 -3.33
N ASN A 34 7.80 4.95 -4.30
CA ASN A 34 7.23 5.27 -5.60
C ASN A 34 5.71 5.32 -5.43
N VAL A 35 5.19 6.54 -5.29
CA VAL A 35 3.77 6.80 -5.03
C VAL A 35 2.91 6.48 -6.25
N ASP A 36 3.41 6.71 -7.46
CA ASP A 36 2.66 6.48 -8.70
C ASP A 36 2.34 5.00 -8.92
N ASP A 37 3.25 4.11 -8.50
CA ASP A 37 3.10 2.65 -8.59
C ASP A 37 2.60 2.01 -7.28
N LEU A 38 2.25 2.79 -6.25
CA LEU A 38 1.71 2.27 -4.99
C LEU A 38 0.19 2.10 -5.11
N LEU A 39 -0.30 0.87 -4.94
CA LEU A 39 -1.74 0.62 -4.87
C LEU A 39 -2.30 1.14 -3.53
N VAL A 40 -3.08 2.21 -3.55
CA VAL A 40 -3.66 2.77 -2.32
C VAL A 40 -5.17 2.50 -2.28
N SER A 41 -5.65 2.03 -1.13
CA SER A 41 -7.08 1.89 -0.84
C SER A 41 -7.43 2.60 0.46
N GLN A 42 -8.53 3.36 0.45
CA GLN A 42 -9.07 4.06 1.61
C GLN A 42 -10.45 3.49 1.96
N PRO A 43 -10.52 2.47 2.83
CA PRO A 43 -11.79 1.88 3.23
C PRO A 43 -12.56 2.78 4.21
N ASP A 44 -13.88 2.64 4.21
CA ASP A 44 -14.82 3.31 5.12
C ASP A 44 -14.95 2.57 6.46
N THR A 45 -14.71 1.24 6.48
CA THR A 45 -14.79 0.41 7.69
C THR A 45 -13.64 -0.60 7.80
N GLY A 46 -13.44 -1.16 9.00
CA GLY A 46 -12.43 -2.19 9.24
C GLY A 46 -12.73 -3.49 8.49
N GLU A 47 -14.00 -3.87 8.36
CA GLU A 47 -14.43 -5.04 7.58
C GLU A 47 -14.04 -4.88 6.11
N GLN A 48 -14.30 -3.70 5.53
CA GLN A 48 -13.90 -3.42 4.15
C GLN A 48 -12.37 -3.45 3.98
N ALA A 49 -11.62 -2.93 4.96
CA ALA A 49 -10.16 -3.01 4.96
C ALA A 49 -9.66 -4.47 4.91
N LEU A 50 -10.30 -5.35 5.70
CA LEU A 50 -9.99 -6.78 5.74
C LEU A 50 -10.36 -7.50 4.44
N GLU A 51 -11.53 -7.19 3.86
CA GLU A 51 -11.95 -7.76 2.57
C GLU A 51 -10.98 -7.38 1.45
N ILE A 52 -10.57 -6.11 1.38
CA ILE A 52 -9.59 -5.64 0.39
C ILE A 52 -8.25 -6.33 0.58
N THR A 53 -7.80 -6.45 1.84
CA THR A 53 -6.55 -7.16 2.15
C THR A 53 -6.62 -8.63 1.73
N ASP A 54 -7.71 -9.34 2.03
CA ASP A 54 -7.90 -10.75 1.61
C ASP A 54 -7.92 -10.89 0.08
N MET A 55 -8.59 -9.98 -0.63
CA MET A 55 -8.59 -9.94 -2.09
C MET A 55 -7.18 -9.76 -2.67
N LEU A 56 -6.40 -8.82 -2.12
CA LEU A 56 -5.03 -8.56 -2.57
C LEU A 56 -4.13 -9.77 -2.32
N VAL A 57 -4.22 -10.41 -1.14
CA VAL A 57 -3.47 -11.64 -0.84
C VAL A 57 -3.85 -12.77 -1.81
N ARG A 58 -5.14 -13.01 -2.05
CA ARG A 58 -5.61 -14.06 -2.96
C ARG A 58 -5.20 -13.85 -4.42
N SER A 59 -5.04 -12.59 -4.83
CA SER A 59 -4.63 -12.25 -6.19
C SER A 59 -3.20 -12.68 -6.51
N ASN A 60 -2.34 -12.84 -5.49
CA ASN A 60 -0.89 -12.97 -5.64
C ASN A 60 -0.24 -11.87 -6.51
N ALA A 61 -0.90 -10.72 -6.66
CA ALA A 61 -0.41 -9.61 -7.47
C ALA A 61 0.48 -8.62 -6.68
N VAL A 62 0.54 -8.76 -5.36
CA VAL A 62 1.21 -7.83 -4.45
C VAL A 62 2.11 -8.60 -3.50
N ASP A 63 3.33 -8.11 -3.30
CA ASP A 63 4.34 -8.72 -2.43
C ASP A 63 4.28 -8.16 -1.00
N VAL A 64 3.85 -6.90 -0.83
CA VAL A 64 3.72 -6.19 0.45
C VAL A 64 2.42 -5.40 0.48
N ILE A 65 1.62 -5.57 1.53
CA ILE A 65 0.37 -4.82 1.80
C ILE A 65 0.55 -4.01 3.08
#